data_AF-A0A2N5EFV8-F1
#
_entry.id   AF-A0A2N5EFV8-F1
#
_cell.length_a   1.000
_cell.length_b   1.000
_cell.length_c   1.000
_cell.angle_alpha   90.00
_cell.angle_beta   90.00
_cell.angle_gamma   90.00
#
_symmetry.space_group_name_H-M   'P 1'
#
loop_
_entity.id
_entity.type
_entity.pdbx_description
1 polymer ?
#
loop_
_entity_poly.entity_id
_entity_poly.type
_entity_poly.pdbx_seq_one_letter_code
_entity_poly.pdbx_strand_id
1 'polypeptide(L)'
;MQLLTNAFEYRNWMMTHYFMIDDIDGTSLLSNEELDEYLFDLRPLDYPCLAMITTSINQPMVNEVTFIYREQIAHWAERMGVN
;
A
#
# COMPACT_ATOMS: atom_id res chain seq x y z
N MET A 1 -0.38 -1.39 -8.68
CA MET A 1 -1.34 -0.42 -8.11
C MET A 1 -2.66 -1.13 -7.90
N GLN A 2 -3.31 -0.95 -6.76
CA GLN A 2 -4.57 -1.63 -6.42
C GLN A 2 -5.50 -0.69 -5.65
N LEU A 3 -6.80 -0.74 -5.95
CA LEU A 3 -7.82 -0.05 -5.15
C LEU A 3 -8.08 -0.87 -3.88
N LEU A 4 -7.90 -0.25 -2.73
CA LEU A 4 -8.20 -0.80 -1.42
C LEU A 4 -9.41 -0.09 -0.84
N THR A 5 -10.38 -0.84 -0.37
CA THR A 5 -11.66 -0.32 0.14
C THR A 5 -11.81 -0.48 1.65
N ASN A 6 -10.94 -1.27 2.29
CA ASN A 6 -10.98 -1.53 3.72
C ASN A 6 -9.64 -2.07 4.26
N ALA A 7 -9.54 -2.17 5.58
CA ALA A 7 -8.33 -2.61 6.28
C ALA A 7 -7.93 -4.07 6.00
N PHE A 8 -8.91 -4.94 5.73
CA PHE A 8 -8.63 -6.35 5.40
C PHE A 8 -7.92 -6.46 4.05
N GLU A 9 -8.42 -5.74 3.03
CA GLU A 9 -7.78 -5.66 1.71
C GLU A 9 -6.37 -5.08 1.81
N TYR A 10 -6.17 -4.03 2.61
CA TYR A 10 -4.84 -3.45 2.85
C TYR A 10 -3.87 -4.47 3.44
N ARG A 11 -4.26 -5.16 4.51
CA ARG A 11 -3.41 -6.17 5.14
C ARG A 11 -3.02 -7.23 4.12
N ASN A 12 -4.00 -7.80 3.43
CA ASN A 12 -3.74 -8.83 2.41
C ASN A 12 -2.80 -8.30 1.31
N TRP A 13 -3.04 -7.09 0.83
CA TRP A 13 -2.20 -6.48 -0.20
C TRP A 13 -0.75 -6.27 0.26
N MET A 14 -0.53 -5.76 1.47
CA MET A 14 0.82 -5.61 2.04
C MET A 14 1.54 -6.95 2.16
N MET A 15 0.86 -7.97 2.68
CA MET A 15 1.45 -9.31 2.84
C MET A 15 1.88 -9.90 1.50
N THR A 16 0.99 -9.87 0.50
CA THR A 16 1.25 -10.50 -0.79
C THR A 16 2.21 -9.68 -1.66
N HIS A 17 2.09 -8.35 -1.68
CA HIS A 17 2.81 -7.52 -2.66
C HIS A 17 4.03 -6.80 -2.09
N TYR A 18 4.00 -6.38 -0.82
CA TYR A 18 5.12 -5.66 -0.22
C TYR A 18 6.09 -6.62 0.46
N PHE A 19 5.57 -7.47 1.35
CA PHE A 19 6.39 -8.45 2.06
C PHE A 19 6.70 -9.70 1.24
N MET A 20 5.96 -9.94 0.15
CA MET A 20 6.08 -11.13 -0.68
C MET A 20 6.00 -12.41 0.18
N ILE A 21 5.07 -12.41 1.14
CA ILE A 21 4.75 -13.55 2.00
C ILE A 21 3.55 -14.25 1.37
N ASP A 22 3.85 -15.27 0.56
CA ASP A 22 2.90 -16.22 0.00
C ASP A 22 2.77 -17.44 0.93
N ASP A 23 1.57 -18.05 0.97
CA ASP A 23 1.20 -19.23 1.79
C ASP A 23 2.10 -20.48 1.58
N ILE A 24 3.03 -20.46 0.63
CA ILE A 24 3.74 -21.65 0.17
C ILE A 24 5.06 -21.89 0.91
N ASP A 25 5.85 -20.87 1.28
CA ASP A 25 7.14 -21.07 1.97
C ASP A 25 7.72 -19.78 2.64
N GLY A 26 6.95 -18.69 2.73
CA GLY A 26 7.46 -17.40 3.22
C GLY A 26 7.57 -17.34 4.75
N THR A 27 8.75 -17.66 5.29
CA THR A 27 9.06 -17.27 6.68
C THR A 27 9.37 -15.78 6.72
N SER A 28 8.43 -14.99 7.24
CA SER A 28 8.69 -13.59 7.58
C SER A 28 9.90 -13.50 8.51
N LEU A 29 10.84 -12.60 8.20
CA LEU A 29 11.93 -12.25 9.13
C LEU A 29 11.42 -11.51 10.37
N LEU A 30 10.23 -10.90 10.27
CA LEU A 30 9.52 -10.25 11.37
C LEU A 30 8.63 -11.26 12.08
N SER A 31 8.57 -11.17 13.39
CA SER A 31 7.52 -11.80 14.18
C SER A 31 6.14 -11.24 13.81
N ASN A 32 5.08 -11.95 14.19
CA ASN A 32 3.71 -11.49 13.93
C ASN A 32 3.41 -10.15 14.62
N GLU A 33 3.96 -9.90 15.81
CA GLU A 33 3.78 -8.64 16.54
C GLU A 33 4.48 -7.49 15.81
N GLU A 34 5.74 -7.66 15.41
CA GLU A 34 6.48 -6.64 14.64
C GLU A 34 5.81 -6.34 13.29
N LEU A 35 5.27 -7.37 12.64
CA LEU A 35 4.52 -7.22 11.40
C LEU A 35 3.22 -6.42 11.62
N ASP A 36 2.48 -6.71 12.69
CA ASP A 36 1.26 -5.99 13.03
C ASP A 36 1.51 -4.52 13.37
N GLU A 37 2.57 -4.23 14.12
CA GLU A 37 3.01 -2.85 14.40
C GLU A 37 3.38 -2.12 13.11
N TYR A 38 4.16 -2.76 12.23
CA TYR A 38 4.57 -2.15 10.96
C TYR A 38 3.39 -1.89 10.02
N LEU A 39 2.47 -2.85 9.90
CA LEU A 39 1.23 -2.69 9.14
C LEU A 39 0.34 -1.59 9.73
N PHE A 40 0.32 -1.47 11.06
CA PHE A 40 -0.39 -0.38 11.70
C PHE A 40 0.24 0.95 11.29
N ASP A 41 1.55 1.14 11.44
CA ASP A 41 2.20 2.42 11.16
C ASP A 41 2.11 2.86 9.70
N LEU A 42 2.15 1.91 8.76
CA LEU A 42 2.04 2.18 7.33
C LEU A 42 0.61 2.17 6.77
N ARG A 43 -0.41 2.05 7.61
CA ARG A 43 -1.79 2.01 7.13
C ARG A 43 -2.17 3.30 6.40
N PRO A 44 -3.03 3.22 5.38
CA PRO A 44 -3.58 4.42 4.78
C PRO A 44 -4.41 5.21 5.79
N LEU A 45 -4.44 6.54 5.62
CA LEU A 45 -5.23 7.45 6.46
C LEU A 45 -6.75 7.23 6.32
N ASP A 46 -7.21 6.85 5.13
CA ASP A 46 -8.62 6.62 4.85
C ASP A 46 -8.82 5.61 3.70
N TYR A 47 -10.02 5.06 3.61
CA TYR A 47 -10.47 4.18 2.53
C TYR A 47 -11.72 4.78 1.84
N PRO A 48 -11.90 4.57 0.53
CA PRO A 48 -11.03 3.85 -0.37
C PRO A 48 -9.80 4.67 -0.79
N CYS A 49 -8.70 3.98 -1.09
CA CYS A 49 -7.48 4.58 -1.65
C CYS A 49 -6.84 3.67 -2.70
N LEU A 50 -6.06 4.25 -3.62
CA LEU A 50 -5.20 3.48 -4.52
C LEU A 50 -3.82 3.30 -3.86
N ALA A 51 -3.43 2.05 -3.64
CA ALA A 51 -2.12 1.69 -3.12
C ALA A 51 -1.14 1.32 -4.24
N MET A 52 0.11 1.72 -4.09
CA MET A 52 1.19 1.42 -5.03
C MET A 52 2.51 1.28 -4.29
N ILE A 53 3.36 0.36 -4.76
CA ILE A 53 4.75 0.27 -4.35
C ILE A 53 5.57 1.06 -5.37
N THR A 54 6.32 2.05 -4.89
CA THR A 54 7.20 2.89 -5.70
C THR A 54 8.63 2.77 -5.24
N THR A 55 9.59 3.04 -6.12
CA THR A 55 10.98 3.21 -5.69
C THR A 55 11.14 4.57 -5.02
N SER A 56 11.79 4.60 -3.86
CA SER A 56 12.09 5.84 -3.18
C SER A 56 12.94 6.74 -4.06
N ILE A 57 12.53 8.00 -4.20
CA ILE A 57 13.24 9.01 -5.00
C ILE A 57 14.62 9.28 -4.39
N ASN A 58 14.73 9.22 -3.07
CA ASN A 58 15.96 9.52 -2.33
C ASN A 58 16.85 8.28 -2.17
N GLN A 59 16.26 7.08 -2.25
CA GLN A 59 16.96 5.81 -2.03
C GLN A 59 16.50 4.80 -3.09
N PRO A 60 17.10 4.79 -4.29
CA PRO A 60 16.62 3.99 -5.43
C PRO A 60 16.51 2.48 -5.20
N MET A 61 17.13 1.96 -4.13
CA MET A 61 17.10 0.55 -3.73
C MET A 61 16.00 0.23 -2.70
N VAL A 62 15.25 1.23 -2.24
CA VAL A 62 14.22 1.10 -1.22
C VAL A 62 12.86 1.28 -1.85
N ASN A 63 11.96 0.31 -1.59
CA ASN A 63 10.57 0.38 -2.00
C ASN A 63 9.74 1.07 -0.92
N GLU A 64 8.93 2.03 -1.32
CA GLU A 64 7.99 2.76 -0.47
C GLU A 64 6.54 2.45 -0.89
N VAL A 65 5.64 2.43 0.08
CA VAL A 65 4.20 2.32 -0.16
C VAL A 65 3.61 3.73 -0.24
N THR A 66 2.91 4.01 -1.33
CA THR A 66 2.24 5.28 -1.56
C THR A 66 0.74 5.07 -1.72
N PHE A 67 -0.04 5.92 -1.06
CA PHE A 67 -1.49 5.96 -1.19
C PHE A 67 -1.95 7.20 -1.94
N ILE A 68 -2.91 7.03 -2.83
CA ILE A 68 -3.55 8.10 -3.57
C ILE A 68 -5.03 8.12 -3.17
N TYR A 69 -5.49 9.27 -2.70
CA TYR A 69 -6.84 9.45 -2.16
C TYR A 69 -7.79 10.10 -3.16
N ARG A 70 -9.08 10.07 -2.82
CA ARG A 70 -10.18 10.59 -3.65
C ARG A 70 -9.93 12.02 -4.15
N GLU A 71 -9.45 12.91 -3.29
CA GLU A 71 -9.20 14.31 -3.64
C GLU A 71 -8.16 14.44 -4.76
N GLN A 72 -7.07 13.66 -4.68
CA GLN A 72 -6.04 13.63 -5.73
C GLN A 72 -6.60 13.07 -7.04
N ILE A 73 -7.37 11.99 -6.98
CA ILE A 73 -7.99 11.37 -8.16
C ILE A 73 -8.97 12.35 -8.82
N ALA A 74 -9.81 13.03 -8.03
CA ALA A 74 -10.76 14.02 -8.53
C ALA A 74 -10.04 15.19 -9.21
N HIS A 75 -8.97 15.69 -8.59
CA HIS A 75 -8.14 16.72 -9.20
C HIS A 75 -7.50 16.29 -10.52
N TRP A 76 -7.04 15.03 -10.62
CA TRP A 76 -6.49 14.50 -11.87
C TRP A 76 -7.57 14.30 -12.93
N ALA A 77 -8.74 13.79 -12.57
CA ALA A 77 -9.86 13.59 -13.48
C ALA A 77 -10.26 14.92 -14.13
N GLU A 78 -10.43 15.98 -13.33
CA GLU A 78 -10.71 17.34 -13.80
C GLU A 78 -9.64 17.80 -14.81
N ARG A 79 -8.36 17.66 -14.46
CA ARG A 79 -7.24 18.05 -15.35
C ARG A 79 -7.15 17.23 -16.63
N MET A 80 -7.70 16.02 -16.64
CA MET A 80 -7.73 15.11 -17.79
C MET A 80 -9.02 15.25 -18.61
N GLY A 81 -9.93 16.16 -18.24
CA GLY A 81 -11.20 16.37 -18.94
C GLY A 81 -12.24 15.27 -18.71
N VAL A 82 -12.11 14.53 -17.60
CA VAL A 82 -13.07 13.52 -17.15
C VAL A 82 -13.87 14.11 -15.99
N ASN A 83 -15.15 14.39 -16.23
CA ASN A 83 -16.09 14.94 -15.23
C ASN A 83 -17.14 13.90 -14.85
#